data_AF-A0A7S0MYX6-F1
#
_entry.id   AF-A0A7S0MYX6-F1
#
_cell.length_a   1.000
_cell.length_b   1.000
_cell.length_c   1.000
_cell.angle_alpha   90.00
_cell.angle_beta   90.00
_cell.angle_gamma   90.00
#
_symmetry.space_group_name_H-M   'P 1'
#
loop_
_entity.id
_entity.type
_entity.pdbx_description
1 polymer ?
#
loop_
_entity_poly.entity_id
_entity_poly.type
_entity_poly.pdbx_seq_one_letter_code
_entity_poly.pdbx_strand_id
1 'polypeptide(L)'
;DRSRQRDRDRGRDRDRALDRDRDRGRDRGGRRSRSRSRDKDRSRQRKDDQGEDEAEYMERVAAAMEAQEDDEEKLIEERRRKRAEILAKHKKQQEEEAGVVNPTATALGVGSNQAGTESTAKDAEPMQVDSTNAPSEAAAAAQSAHEEKPPQAAEEAEEADMFAADMFDEKSPSDLPTKAAAGVKGFVDNWDDADGYYRARVGESLDDDRYLVTGEVGRGVFSTVLRATDREGNKEVAIKVIRANEVMYKAAQTETVICKKLSGADPENKRHCVRLLRYFEFREHVFMVFEPMSMNLREVLKKYGRNVGLSVAAVQKFAKQMLVALKHLKNCGVLHADIKPDNILVNDKHNLVKVCDFGSAMFAGQNEITPYLVSRFYRPPEVVLGLEYSFPMDLWAIGCCLYELFTGRIAFPGKSNNEMLKLFMDMKGAFPKKILKKALFREKHFDDDYNFSLMEEDPVSKSMIRRIISNTKPGRDIAAALLAHGKGLGDADRQRVVQLADLLDKMFHLDPEKRIGVHEALQHPFVKEPKT
;
A
#
# COMPACT_ATOMS: atom_id res chain seq x y z
N ASP A 1 -58.75 -85.52 -32.67
CA ASP A 1 -57.89 -84.39 -33.11
C ASP A 1 -57.34 -83.64 -31.92
N ARG A 2 -56.33 -82.77 -32.03
CA ARG A 2 -55.06 -82.74 -32.81
C ARG A 2 -54.20 -81.65 -32.14
N SER A 3 -53.04 -81.99 -31.58
CA SER A 3 -51.70 -81.82 -32.19
C SER A 3 -51.28 -80.35 -32.42
N ARG A 4 -50.07 -79.89 -32.07
CA ARG A 4 -48.86 -80.57 -31.51
C ARG A 4 -47.96 -79.45 -30.90
N GLN A 5 -47.36 -79.60 -29.72
CA GLN A 5 -46.00 -80.16 -29.46
C GLN A 5 -44.85 -79.27 -29.99
N ARG A 6 -43.66 -79.13 -29.38
CA ARG A 6 -42.91 -79.73 -28.23
C ARG A 6 -41.68 -78.79 -27.97
N ASP A 7 -40.65 -78.92 -27.12
CA ASP A 7 -40.10 -79.70 -25.96
C ASP A 7 -38.82 -78.86 -25.52
N ARG A 8 -37.96 -79.01 -24.48
CA ARG A 8 -37.74 -79.76 -23.21
C ARG A 8 -36.44 -79.22 -22.55
N ASP A 9 -35.96 -79.56 -21.34
CA ASP A 9 -36.44 -80.27 -20.14
C ASP A 9 -35.55 -79.85 -18.93
N ARG A 10 -36.04 -80.02 -17.68
CA ARG A 10 -35.38 -80.43 -16.39
C ARG A 10 -33.91 -80.03 -16.05
N GLY A 11 -33.50 -79.83 -14.79
CA GLY A 11 -34.23 -79.78 -13.50
C GLY A 11 -33.53 -80.49 -12.30
N ARG A 12 -33.77 -79.99 -11.09
CA ARG A 12 -33.72 -80.64 -9.74
C ARG A 12 -32.41 -81.08 -9.04
N ASP A 13 -32.24 -80.48 -7.84
CA ASP A 13 -32.01 -81.10 -6.50
C ASP A 13 -30.68 -81.78 -6.09
N ARG A 14 -30.48 -81.82 -4.75
CA ARG A 14 -29.54 -82.62 -3.90
C ARG A 14 -28.10 -82.07 -3.71
N ASP A 15 -27.42 -82.26 -2.57
CA ASP A 15 -27.82 -82.84 -1.25
C ASP A 15 -26.95 -82.32 -0.06
N ARG A 16 -27.21 -82.88 1.13
CA ARG A 16 -26.42 -82.97 2.39
C ARG A 16 -24.88 -83.16 2.24
N ALA A 17 -24.03 -83.11 3.29
CA ALA A 17 -24.00 -82.46 4.64
C ALA A 17 -22.70 -82.90 5.39
N LEU A 18 -22.48 -82.34 6.60
CA LEU A 18 -21.64 -82.85 7.73
C LEU A 18 -20.09 -82.80 7.67
N ASP A 19 -19.52 -82.74 8.90
CA ASP A 19 -18.18 -83.19 9.36
C ASP A 19 -16.90 -82.55 8.77
N ARG A 20 -15.75 -82.48 9.49
CA ARG A 20 -15.42 -82.37 10.93
C ARG A 20 -13.92 -82.05 11.10
N ASP A 21 -13.52 -81.69 12.33
CA ASP A 21 -12.16 -81.68 12.93
C ASP A 21 -10.86 -81.96 12.11
N ARG A 22 -9.86 -81.08 12.31
CA ARG A 22 -8.38 -81.34 12.43
C ARG A 22 -7.65 -81.87 11.16
N ASP A 23 -6.39 -81.52 10.88
CA ASP A 23 -5.26 -81.44 11.81
C ASP A 23 -4.04 -80.63 11.28
N ARG A 24 -3.05 -80.39 12.16
CA ARG A 24 -1.61 -80.03 11.96
C ARG A 24 -1.15 -79.35 10.65
N GLY A 25 -0.72 -78.09 10.78
CA GLY A 25 -0.15 -77.25 9.72
C GLY A 25 1.34 -77.41 9.39
N ARG A 26 1.87 -76.44 8.63
CA ARG A 26 3.31 -76.13 8.47
C ARG A 26 3.54 -74.74 7.85
N ASP A 27 4.73 -74.18 8.09
CA ASP A 27 5.16 -72.83 7.67
C ASP A 27 5.14 -72.54 6.16
N ARG A 28 4.71 -71.32 5.76
CA ARG A 28 5.58 -70.24 5.22
C ARG A 28 4.83 -69.06 4.56
N GLY A 29 5.19 -67.83 4.95
CA GLY A 29 5.22 -66.64 4.07
C GLY A 29 4.01 -65.68 4.07
N GLY A 30 4.26 -64.40 3.72
CA GLY A 30 3.24 -63.47 3.20
C GLY A 30 2.79 -62.28 4.08
N ARG A 31 3.64 -61.26 4.31
CA ARG A 31 3.17 -59.93 4.77
C ARG A 31 2.39 -59.22 3.65
N ARG A 32 1.13 -58.76 3.87
CA ARG A 32 0.50 -57.52 3.29
C ARG A 32 -1.03 -57.42 3.57
N SER A 33 -1.46 -56.71 4.63
CA SER A 33 -2.88 -56.31 4.80
C SER A 33 -3.22 -55.26 5.88
N ARG A 34 -2.26 -54.46 6.41
CA ARG A 34 -2.52 -53.56 7.58
C ARG A 34 -2.25 -52.05 7.42
N SER A 35 -1.84 -51.52 6.25
CA SER A 35 -1.64 -50.06 6.06
C SER A 35 -2.94 -49.30 5.77
N ARG A 36 -3.70 -49.74 4.75
CA ARG A 36 -4.81 -49.02 4.10
C ARG A 36 -5.95 -48.50 5.01
N SER A 37 -6.01 -48.87 6.29
CA SER A 37 -6.97 -48.33 7.25
C SER A 37 -6.44 -47.12 8.03
N ARG A 38 -5.13 -46.98 8.25
CA ARG A 38 -4.57 -45.86 9.03
C ARG A 38 -4.30 -44.60 8.21
N ASP A 39 -4.11 -44.75 6.90
CA ASP A 39 -3.80 -43.62 6.01
C ASP A 39 -5.02 -42.72 5.78
N LYS A 40 -6.26 -43.27 5.81
CA LYS A 40 -7.51 -42.51 5.59
C LYS A 40 -7.93 -41.61 6.76
N ASP A 41 -7.68 -42.03 7.99
CA ASP A 41 -7.98 -41.21 9.16
C ASP A 41 -6.91 -40.13 9.34
N ARG A 42 -5.63 -40.47 9.09
CA ARG A 42 -4.53 -39.49 9.02
C ARG A 42 -4.71 -38.44 7.92
N SER A 43 -5.33 -38.79 6.79
CA SER A 43 -5.67 -37.82 5.74
C SER A 43 -6.93 -36.97 6.01
N ARG A 44 -7.59 -37.19 7.16
CA ARG A 44 -8.69 -36.33 7.65
C ARG A 44 -8.16 -35.37 8.71
N GLN A 45 -7.57 -35.87 9.80
CA GLN A 45 -6.97 -35.00 10.82
C GLN A 45 -5.97 -33.97 10.24
N ARG A 46 -5.13 -34.38 9.28
CA ARG A 46 -4.19 -33.45 8.58
C ARG A 46 -4.86 -32.39 7.71
N LYS A 47 -6.16 -32.45 7.44
CA LYS A 47 -6.91 -31.40 6.73
C LYS A 47 -7.56 -30.41 7.68
N ASP A 48 -7.78 -30.82 8.92
CA ASP A 48 -8.36 -29.99 9.96
C ASP A 48 -7.22 -29.18 10.62
N ASP A 49 -6.09 -29.82 10.99
CA ASP A 49 -4.86 -29.15 11.48
C ASP A 49 -4.38 -28.01 10.54
N GLN A 50 -4.33 -28.27 9.23
CA GLN A 50 -3.73 -27.35 8.25
C GLN A 50 -4.53 -26.07 8.00
N GLY A 51 -5.81 -26.02 8.42
CA GLY A 51 -6.59 -24.78 8.35
C GLY A 51 -6.27 -23.83 9.50
N GLU A 52 -5.99 -24.37 10.69
CA GLU A 52 -5.63 -23.57 11.87
C GLU A 52 -4.21 -23.00 11.72
N ASP A 53 -3.25 -23.79 11.20
CA ASP A 53 -1.90 -23.31 10.86
C ASP A 53 -1.91 -22.15 9.85
N GLU A 54 -2.76 -22.21 8.81
CA GLU A 54 -2.82 -21.16 7.77
C GLU A 54 -3.52 -19.90 8.28
N ALA A 55 -4.57 -20.02 9.09
CA ALA A 55 -5.24 -18.87 9.72
C ALA A 55 -4.32 -18.17 10.75
N GLU A 56 -3.67 -18.93 11.64
CA GLU A 56 -2.73 -18.35 12.62
C GLU A 56 -1.51 -17.74 11.92
N TYR A 57 -1.04 -18.32 10.80
CA TYR A 57 0.00 -17.70 10.00
C TYR A 57 -0.47 -16.39 9.35
N MET A 58 -1.69 -16.32 8.80
CA MET A 58 -2.22 -15.08 8.23
C MET A 58 -2.44 -14.00 9.30
N GLU A 59 -2.83 -14.37 10.52
CA GLU A 59 -2.86 -13.47 11.67
C GLU A 59 -1.45 -13.01 12.09
N ARG A 60 -0.47 -13.92 12.13
CA ARG A 60 0.95 -13.58 12.36
C ARG A 60 1.55 -12.70 11.27
N VAL A 61 1.14 -12.84 10.00
CA VAL A 61 1.54 -11.94 8.90
C VAL A 61 0.84 -10.59 9.02
N ALA A 62 -0.45 -10.54 9.37
CA ALA A 62 -1.13 -9.28 9.66
C ALA A 62 -0.47 -8.55 10.85
N ALA A 63 -0.11 -9.28 11.92
CA ALA A 63 0.62 -8.75 13.06
C ALA A 63 2.07 -8.36 12.74
N ALA A 64 2.74 -9.04 11.78
CA ALA A 64 4.06 -8.65 11.31
C ALA A 64 4.02 -7.40 10.41
N MET A 65 2.96 -7.23 9.62
CA MET A 65 2.69 -6.00 8.87
C MET A 65 2.32 -4.84 9.82
N GLU A 66 1.50 -5.10 10.84
CA GLU A 66 1.18 -4.14 11.89
C GLU A 66 2.44 -3.76 12.70
N ALA A 67 3.29 -4.72 13.07
CA ALA A 67 4.56 -4.48 13.72
C ALA A 67 5.56 -3.70 12.84
N GLN A 68 5.55 -3.91 11.50
CA GLN A 68 6.34 -3.08 10.59
C GLN A 68 5.77 -1.65 10.48
N GLU A 69 4.45 -1.49 10.36
CA GLU A 69 3.80 -0.17 10.37
C GLU A 69 4.12 0.58 11.69
N ASP A 70 4.10 -0.13 12.83
CA ASP A 70 4.49 0.36 14.15
C ASP A 70 6.00 0.68 14.28
N ASP A 71 6.90 -0.14 13.74
CA ASP A 71 8.35 0.09 13.80
C ASP A 71 8.79 1.19 12.83
N GLU A 72 8.11 1.34 11.69
CA GLU A 72 8.24 2.52 10.84
C GLU A 72 7.71 3.78 11.55
N GLU A 73 6.57 3.72 12.26
CA GLU A 73 6.07 4.86 13.04
C GLU A 73 6.98 5.22 14.23
N LYS A 74 7.54 4.24 14.96
CA LYS A 74 8.57 4.45 16.00
C LYS A 74 9.85 5.06 15.41
N LEU A 75 10.29 4.62 14.23
CA LEU A 75 11.45 5.18 13.53
C LEU A 75 11.18 6.62 13.08
N ILE A 76 9.96 6.93 12.65
CA ILE A 76 9.49 8.29 12.34
C ILE A 76 9.41 9.14 13.62
N GLU A 77 8.98 8.59 14.76
CA GLU A 77 8.92 9.30 16.04
C GLU A 77 10.31 9.56 16.66
N GLU A 78 11.24 8.62 16.56
CA GLU A 78 12.63 8.84 16.99
C GLU A 78 13.31 9.91 16.10
N ARG A 79 12.99 9.94 14.81
CA ARG A 79 13.41 11.01 13.87
C ARG A 79 12.77 12.37 14.21
N ARG A 80 11.47 12.41 14.55
CA ARG A 80 10.79 13.61 15.08
C ARG A 80 11.53 14.15 16.31
N ARG A 81 11.82 13.28 17.28
CA ARG A 81 12.52 13.67 18.53
C ARG A 81 13.92 14.19 18.25
N LYS A 82 14.72 13.50 17.42
CA LYS A 82 16.06 13.95 17.01
C LYS A 82 16.02 15.30 16.28
N ARG A 83 15.03 15.54 15.40
CA ARG A 83 14.85 16.84 14.71
C ARG A 83 14.48 17.96 15.69
N ALA A 84 13.60 17.69 16.66
CA ALA A 84 13.27 18.64 17.72
C ALA A 84 14.48 18.94 18.64
N GLU A 85 15.27 17.93 18.99
CA GLU A 85 16.52 18.09 19.76
C GLU A 85 17.56 18.95 19.00
N ILE A 86 17.65 18.82 17.66
CA ILE A 86 18.54 19.64 16.82
C ILE A 86 18.04 21.08 16.74
N LEU A 87 16.75 21.29 16.47
CA LEU A 87 16.15 22.64 16.42
C LEU A 87 16.26 23.36 17.78
N ALA A 88 16.09 22.66 18.89
CA ALA A 88 16.30 23.21 20.23
C ALA A 88 17.77 23.56 20.51
N LYS A 89 18.74 22.82 19.95
CA LYS A 89 20.17 23.16 20.03
C LYS A 89 20.50 24.38 19.17
N HIS A 90 20.04 24.44 17.93
CA HIS A 90 20.25 25.61 17.07
C HIS A 90 19.61 26.87 17.64
N LYS A 91 18.39 26.77 18.21
CA LYS A 91 17.76 27.90 18.90
C LYS A 91 18.58 28.38 20.11
N LYS A 92 19.10 27.46 20.94
CA LYS A 92 20.01 27.83 22.03
C LYS A 92 21.31 28.45 21.54
N GLN A 93 21.89 27.96 20.45
CA GLN A 93 23.10 28.53 19.86
C GLN A 93 22.83 29.95 19.31
N GLN A 94 21.67 30.20 18.72
CA GLN A 94 21.26 31.55 18.30
C GLN A 94 20.98 32.48 19.49
N GLU A 95 20.42 31.96 20.59
CA GLU A 95 20.24 32.69 21.85
C GLU A 95 21.59 32.98 22.55
N GLU A 96 22.58 32.08 22.43
CA GLU A 96 23.94 32.27 22.92
C GLU A 96 24.75 33.25 22.05
N GLU A 97 24.67 33.15 20.72
CA GLU A 97 25.32 34.09 19.77
C GLU A 97 24.74 35.51 19.89
N ALA A 98 23.41 35.64 20.03
CA ALA A 98 22.77 36.92 20.33
C ALA A 98 23.17 37.51 21.70
N GLY A 99 23.70 36.68 22.60
CA GLY A 99 24.26 37.10 23.89
C GLY A 99 25.68 37.68 23.83
N VAL A 100 26.40 37.54 22.72
CA VAL A 100 27.82 37.96 22.60
C VAL A 100 27.98 39.20 21.71
N VAL A 101 27.29 40.29 22.07
CA VAL A 101 27.54 41.64 21.53
C VAL A 101 27.78 42.61 22.69
N ASN A 102 29.03 42.73 23.12
CA ASN A 102 29.44 43.60 24.21
C ASN A 102 29.93 44.97 23.63
N PRO A 103 29.45 46.13 24.11
CA PRO A 103 29.66 47.39 23.40
C PRO A 103 31.05 48.00 23.63
N THR A 104 31.74 48.35 22.56
CA THR A 104 32.98 49.15 22.62
C THR A 104 32.66 50.59 22.96
N ALA A 105 33.26 51.13 24.02
CA ALA A 105 32.94 52.46 24.52
C ALA A 105 33.59 53.60 23.73
N THR A 106 32.81 54.65 23.47
CA THR A 106 33.33 56.00 23.15
C THR A 106 33.05 56.90 24.34
N ALA A 107 34.09 57.36 25.04
CA ALA A 107 33.94 58.17 26.24
C ALA A 107 33.70 59.65 25.92
N LEU A 108 32.77 60.31 26.64
CA LEU A 108 32.86 61.73 26.99
C LEU A 108 31.79 62.17 28.02
N GLY A 109 32.23 62.67 29.17
CA GLY A 109 31.63 63.85 29.83
C GLY A 109 30.41 63.70 30.77
N VAL A 110 30.67 63.87 32.08
CA VAL A 110 29.89 64.67 33.07
C VAL A 110 28.41 64.31 33.35
N GLY A 111 28.02 64.23 34.63
CA GLY A 111 26.60 64.46 35.01
C GLY A 111 26.07 63.69 36.23
N SER A 112 26.22 64.29 37.41
CA SER A 112 25.69 63.86 38.71
C SER A 112 24.17 63.63 38.82
N ASN A 113 23.80 62.72 39.73
CA ASN A 113 22.69 62.79 40.71
C ASN A 113 21.23 62.37 40.38
N GLN A 114 20.73 61.56 41.32
CA GLN A 114 19.40 61.59 41.97
C GLN A 114 18.17 60.91 41.33
N ALA A 115 17.29 60.48 42.24
CA ALA A 115 16.12 59.64 42.03
C ALA A 115 14.80 60.44 41.96
N GLY A 116 13.75 59.80 41.43
CA GLY A 116 12.35 60.23 41.46
C GLY A 116 11.55 59.42 40.43
N THR A 117 10.70 58.45 40.79
CA THR A 117 9.34 58.53 41.40
C THR A 117 8.21 58.97 40.44
N GLU A 118 7.40 57.96 40.07
CA GLU A 118 5.93 57.99 39.95
C GLU A 118 5.18 58.78 38.85
N SER A 119 4.11 58.13 38.35
CA SER A 119 2.82 58.71 37.90
C SER A 119 2.75 59.47 36.55
N THR A 120 1.60 59.64 35.89
CA THR A 120 0.39 58.79 35.70
C THR A 120 -0.42 59.28 34.49
N ALA A 121 -0.84 58.36 33.61
CA ALA A 121 -2.14 58.27 32.90
C ALA A 121 -2.71 59.44 32.03
N LYS A 122 -3.66 59.06 31.15
CA LYS A 122 -4.67 59.90 30.44
C LYS A 122 -4.17 60.77 29.26
N ASP A 123 -4.99 61.13 28.26
CA ASP A 123 -6.25 60.58 27.69
C ASP A 123 -6.49 61.24 26.29
N ALA A 124 -7.48 60.74 25.54
CA ALA A 124 -8.24 61.40 24.47
C ALA A 124 -7.71 61.48 22.99
N GLU A 125 -8.67 61.25 22.08
CA GLU A 125 -8.70 61.58 20.64
C GLU A 125 -9.28 63.03 20.44
N PRO A 126 -9.88 63.50 19.29
CA PRO A 126 -10.09 62.93 17.94
C PRO A 126 -9.95 63.93 16.75
N MET A 127 -10.50 63.54 15.58
CA MET A 127 -10.90 64.32 14.38
C MET A 127 -9.80 64.60 13.32
N GLN A 128 -9.97 64.13 12.07
CA GLN A 128 -10.62 64.77 10.88
C GLN A 128 -9.83 66.00 10.33
N VAL A 129 -9.77 66.33 9.04
CA VAL A 129 -10.67 66.06 7.87
C VAL A 129 -9.86 66.05 6.54
N ASP A 130 -10.48 65.62 5.41
CA ASP A 130 -10.47 66.19 4.02
C ASP A 130 -9.26 66.95 3.40
N SER A 131 -9.04 67.00 2.06
CA SER A 131 -9.70 66.35 0.91
C SER A 131 -8.93 66.48 -0.42
N THR A 132 -9.31 65.66 -1.40
CA THR A 132 -9.32 65.88 -2.88
C THR A 132 -8.07 66.21 -3.73
N ASN A 133 -8.06 65.54 -4.90
CA ASN A 133 -7.71 66.00 -6.25
C ASN A 133 -6.34 65.64 -6.90
N ALA A 134 -6.50 65.16 -8.14
CA ALA A 134 -5.50 64.90 -9.20
C ALA A 134 -5.56 66.06 -10.24
N PRO A 135 -5.08 65.99 -11.51
CA PRO A 135 -4.32 64.93 -12.20
C PRO A 135 -3.15 65.43 -13.09
N SER A 136 -2.39 64.51 -13.71
CA SER A 136 -1.93 64.63 -15.12
C SER A 136 -1.34 63.31 -15.65
N GLU A 137 -1.01 63.27 -16.95
CA GLU A 137 -0.85 62.06 -17.76
C GLU A 137 0.62 61.73 -18.15
N ALA A 138 0.79 60.49 -18.64
CA ALA A 138 1.63 60.09 -19.79
C ALA A 138 3.08 59.54 -19.62
N ALA A 139 3.30 58.45 -20.39
CA ALA A 139 4.52 58.10 -21.14
C ALA A 139 5.80 57.57 -20.42
N ALA A 140 5.73 56.31 -20.02
CA ALA A 140 6.59 55.19 -20.51
C ALA A 140 8.13 55.12 -20.30
N ALA A 141 8.59 53.85 -20.25
CA ALA A 141 9.94 53.34 -20.57
C ALA A 141 11.09 53.39 -19.52
N ALA A 142 11.01 52.43 -18.58
CA ALA A 142 12.05 51.40 -18.32
C ALA A 142 13.30 51.66 -17.44
N GLN A 143 13.75 50.54 -16.85
CA GLN A 143 15.05 50.23 -16.22
C GLN A 143 15.37 50.66 -14.77
N SER A 144 15.17 49.66 -13.89
CA SER A 144 16.20 49.09 -12.98
C SER A 144 16.41 49.62 -11.55
N ALA A 145 17.04 48.73 -10.77
CA ALA A 145 17.67 48.89 -9.44
C ALA A 145 16.79 48.94 -8.17
N HIS A 146 17.29 48.23 -7.16
CA HIS A 146 16.76 48.09 -5.80
C HIS A 146 16.86 49.39 -4.98
N GLU A 147 15.97 49.55 -4.00
CA GLU A 147 16.40 49.72 -2.60
C GLU A 147 15.32 49.20 -1.62
N GLU A 148 15.72 48.89 -0.38
CA GLU A 148 14.91 48.12 0.58
C GLU A 148 14.31 48.98 1.70
N LYS A 149 13.21 48.51 2.32
CA LYS A 149 12.91 48.59 3.78
C LYS A 149 11.75 47.64 4.16
N PRO A 150 11.51 47.34 5.46
CA PRO A 150 11.44 45.94 5.90
C PRO A 150 10.01 45.41 6.14
N PRO A 151 9.84 44.07 6.18
CA PRO A 151 8.60 43.45 6.62
C PRO A 151 8.42 43.52 8.15
N GLN A 152 7.17 43.71 8.59
CA GLN A 152 6.73 43.39 9.95
C GLN A 152 6.25 41.94 10.02
N ALA A 153 6.48 41.26 11.14
CA ALA A 153 6.13 39.86 11.30
C ALA A 153 4.65 39.67 11.66
N ALA A 154 4.06 38.59 11.13
CA ALA A 154 2.83 37.96 11.61
C ALA A 154 3.07 36.44 11.62
N GLU A 155 2.60 35.74 12.64
CA GLU A 155 2.99 34.35 12.90
C GLU A 155 2.24 33.36 12.00
N GLU A 156 3.00 32.54 11.25
CA GLU A 156 2.47 31.40 10.51
C GLU A 156 2.54 30.12 11.37
N ALA A 157 1.39 29.47 11.56
CA ALA A 157 1.31 28.13 12.13
C ALA A 157 1.48 27.07 11.04
N GLU A 158 2.68 26.94 10.47
CA GLU A 158 2.98 25.86 9.52
C GLU A 158 2.94 24.49 10.20
N GLU A 159 1.99 23.65 9.79
CA GLU A 159 1.92 22.24 10.18
C GLU A 159 3.01 21.45 9.44
N ALA A 160 4.23 21.49 9.99
CA ALA A 160 5.46 21.01 9.36
C ALA A 160 5.49 19.48 9.17
N ASP A 161 4.89 19.02 8.06
CA ASP A 161 4.92 17.65 7.53
C ASP A 161 6.37 17.05 7.57
N MET A 162 6.47 15.76 7.88
CA MET A 162 7.70 15.13 8.40
C MET A 162 8.42 14.19 7.42
N PHE A 163 7.93 14.07 6.18
CA PHE A 163 8.48 13.18 5.13
C PHE A 163 9.35 13.86 4.05
N ALA A 164 10.10 14.92 4.36
CA ALA A 164 10.92 15.63 3.36
C ALA A 164 12.32 16.00 3.86
N ALA A 165 13.27 15.95 2.92
CA ALA A 165 14.68 16.35 2.98
C ALA A 165 15.63 15.49 3.87
N ASP A 166 16.53 14.81 3.14
CA ASP A 166 17.94 14.54 3.45
C ASP A 166 18.33 13.18 4.06
N MET A 167 18.59 12.21 3.16
CA MET A 167 19.69 11.22 3.25
C MET A 167 19.84 10.42 1.94
N PHE A 168 20.57 10.99 0.96
CA PHE A 168 21.27 10.24 -0.10
C PHE A 168 22.41 11.13 -0.65
N ASP A 169 23.46 11.28 0.15
CA ASP A 169 24.72 11.91 -0.25
C ASP A 169 25.79 10.82 -0.41
N GLU A 170 26.66 10.96 -1.40
CA GLU A 170 27.53 9.86 -1.87
C GLU A 170 28.72 9.61 -0.95
N LYS A 171 28.99 8.33 -0.61
CA LYS A 171 30.34 7.90 -0.18
C LYS A 171 30.78 6.58 -0.83
N SER A 172 31.85 6.70 -1.60
CA SER A 172 32.63 5.61 -2.20
C SER A 172 33.26 4.71 -1.12
N PRO A 173 33.54 3.42 -1.42
CA PRO A 173 34.06 2.49 -0.43
C PRO A 173 35.59 2.57 -0.25
N SER A 174 36.04 2.73 1.00
CA SER A 174 37.40 2.36 1.43
C SER A 174 37.40 1.76 2.86
N ASP A 175 38.49 1.06 3.19
CA ASP A 175 38.93 0.69 4.54
C ASP A 175 38.13 -0.38 5.32
N LEU A 176 38.43 -1.64 4.98
CA LEU A 176 38.17 -2.84 5.80
C LEU A 176 39.19 -2.99 6.95
N PRO A 177 38.77 -3.27 8.20
CA PRO A 177 39.64 -3.81 9.23
C PRO A 177 39.47 -5.35 9.36
N THR A 178 40.46 -6.12 8.91
CA THR A 178 40.43 -7.59 8.91
C THR A 178 40.51 -8.19 10.31
N LYS A 179 39.52 -9.01 10.70
CA LYS A 179 39.66 -10.00 11.78
C LYS A 179 39.05 -11.35 11.41
N ALA A 180 39.91 -12.36 11.25
CA ALA A 180 39.48 -13.74 11.13
C ALA A 180 39.16 -14.35 12.51
N ALA A 181 38.15 -15.21 12.56
CA ALA A 181 37.88 -16.10 13.69
C ALA A 181 37.85 -17.55 13.17
N ALA A 182 38.49 -18.48 13.90
CA ALA A 182 38.59 -19.87 13.48
C ALA A 182 37.25 -20.60 13.60
N GLY A 183 36.90 -21.42 12.60
CA GLY A 183 35.57 -22.02 12.47
C GLY A 183 35.38 -23.37 13.16
N VAL A 184 34.11 -23.80 13.23
CA VAL A 184 33.70 -25.14 13.71
C VAL A 184 32.62 -25.71 12.79
N LYS A 185 32.92 -26.85 12.16
CA LYS A 185 32.02 -27.87 11.58
C LYS A 185 30.85 -27.43 10.68
N GLY A 186 30.98 -27.74 9.39
CA GLY A 186 29.86 -27.97 8.48
C GLY A 186 29.91 -27.11 7.21
N PHE A 187 30.07 -27.75 6.05
CA PHE A 187 29.68 -27.16 4.77
C PHE A 187 28.15 -27.25 4.68
N VAL A 188 27.45 -26.36 5.39
CA VAL A 188 26.09 -25.95 5.02
C VAL A 188 26.26 -24.76 4.11
N ASP A 189 25.78 -24.90 2.88
CA ASP A 189 26.01 -23.95 1.80
C ASP A 189 25.15 -22.70 2.06
N ASN A 190 25.74 -21.70 2.72
CA ASN A 190 25.05 -20.62 3.45
C ASN A 190 24.57 -19.49 2.52
N TRP A 191 23.76 -19.86 1.53
CA TRP A 191 23.14 -18.99 0.52
C TRP A 191 22.06 -18.07 1.10
N ASP A 192 21.55 -18.38 2.29
CA ASP A 192 20.40 -17.70 2.88
C ASP A 192 20.87 -16.86 4.07
N ASP A 193 20.20 -15.75 4.39
CA ASP A 193 20.41 -15.06 5.66
C ASP A 193 19.61 -15.68 6.83
N ALA A 194 19.79 -15.16 8.04
CA ALA A 194 19.16 -15.71 9.24
C ALA A 194 17.61 -15.62 9.22
N ASP A 195 17.07 -14.79 8.33
CA ASP A 195 15.64 -14.67 8.05
C ASP A 195 15.18 -15.62 6.95
N GLY A 196 16.09 -16.16 6.12
CA GLY A 196 15.77 -16.97 4.95
C GLY A 196 15.56 -16.16 3.67
N TYR A 197 16.18 -14.98 3.53
CA TYR A 197 16.30 -14.31 2.22
C TYR A 197 17.53 -14.82 1.46
N TYR A 198 17.39 -14.95 0.14
CA TYR A 198 18.45 -15.36 -0.75
C TYR A 198 19.56 -14.30 -0.86
N ARG A 199 20.81 -14.66 -0.56
CA ARG A 199 22.00 -13.79 -0.68
C ARG A 199 22.58 -13.81 -2.10
N ALA A 200 21.82 -13.25 -3.03
CA ALA A 200 22.27 -13.05 -4.41
C ALA A 200 23.61 -12.30 -4.48
N ARG A 201 24.45 -12.65 -5.45
CA ARG A 201 25.73 -11.98 -5.71
C ARG A 201 25.72 -11.36 -7.10
N VAL A 202 26.24 -10.14 -7.25
CA VAL A 202 26.45 -9.54 -8.57
C VAL A 202 27.44 -10.39 -9.35
N GLY A 203 27.10 -10.76 -10.58
CA GLY A 203 27.83 -11.72 -11.39
C GLY A 203 27.45 -13.20 -11.16
N GLU A 204 26.55 -13.51 -10.22
CA GLU A 204 25.98 -14.85 -10.11
C GLU A 204 25.09 -15.17 -11.32
N SER A 205 25.09 -16.44 -11.73
CA SER A 205 24.33 -16.91 -12.88
C SER A 205 23.33 -17.98 -12.46
N LEU A 206 22.07 -17.79 -12.86
CA LEU A 206 20.90 -18.56 -12.42
C LEU A 206 20.23 -19.25 -13.63
N ASP A 207 19.47 -20.33 -13.38
CA ASP A 207 18.68 -21.05 -14.39
C ASP A 207 19.53 -21.52 -15.58
N ASP A 208 20.45 -22.47 -15.33
CA ASP A 208 21.40 -23.03 -16.30
C ASP A 208 22.24 -21.98 -17.05
N ASP A 209 22.84 -21.04 -16.30
CA ASP A 209 23.70 -19.94 -16.79
C ASP A 209 22.97 -18.88 -17.66
N ARG A 210 21.63 -18.92 -17.70
CA ARG A 210 20.79 -18.00 -18.48
C ARG A 210 20.73 -16.58 -17.91
N TYR A 211 20.46 -16.42 -16.62
CA TYR A 211 20.22 -15.10 -16.02
C TYR A 211 21.43 -14.66 -15.20
N LEU A 212 22.11 -13.61 -15.65
CA LEU A 212 23.26 -13.01 -14.97
C LEU A 212 22.80 -11.87 -14.05
N VAL A 213 22.98 -12.00 -12.74
CA VAL A 213 22.55 -10.99 -11.74
C VAL A 213 23.41 -9.72 -11.85
N THR A 214 22.76 -8.57 -12.04
CA THR A 214 23.42 -7.25 -12.17
C THR A 214 23.20 -6.32 -10.97
N GLY A 215 22.29 -6.65 -10.04
CA GLY A 215 22.10 -5.92 -8.78
C GLY A 215 20.84 -6.30 -8.01
N GLU A 216 20.73 -5.86 -6.76
CA GLU A 216 19.48 -5.84 -5.98
C GLU A 216 18.75 -4.52 -6.30
N VAL A 217 17.45 -4.59 -6.62
CA VAL A 217 16.59 -3.43 -6.90
C VAL A 217 15.90 -2.96 -5.62
N GLY A 218 15.50 -3.90 -4.77
CA GLY A 218 14.86 -3.63 -3.50
C GLY A 218 14.46 -4.92 -2.78
N ARG A 219 14.08 -4.77 -1.50
CA ARG A 219 13.72 -5.88 -0.61
C ARG A 219 12.41 -5.54 0.09
N GLY A 220 11.48 -6.49 0.12
CA GLY A 220 10.25 -6.44 0.90
C GLY A 220 10.11 -7.68 1.78
N VAL A 221 9.13 -7.67 2.69
CA VAL A 221 8.88 -8.71 3.72
C VAL A 221 8.88 -10.15 3.18
N PHE A 222 8.40 -10.32 1.95
CA PHE A 222 8.13 -11.61 1.31
C PHE A 222 9.22 -12.04 0.31
N SER A 223 10.00 -11.09 -0.22
CA SER A 223 10.89 -11.32 -1.36
C SER A 223 11.92 -10.22 -1.60
N THR A 224 13.07 -10.61 -2.13
CA THR A 224 14.06 -9.68 -2.72
C THR A 224 13.83 -9.58 -4.23
N VAL A 225 13.91 -8.38 -4.80
CA VAL A 225 13.84 -8.16 -6.26
C VAL A 225 15.22 -7.86 -6.81
N LEU A 226 15.68 -8.69 -7.74
CA LEU A 226 16.96 -8.55 -8.42
C LEU A 226 16.77 -8.00 -9.83
N ARG A 227 17.77 -7.28 -10.34
CA ARG A 227 17.94 -7.02 -11.78
C ARG A 227 18.93 -8.03 -12.34
N ALA A 228 18.61 -8.59 -13.50
CA ALA A 228 19.47 -9.54 -14.20
C ALA A 228 19.40 -9.34 -15.71
N THR A 229 20.38 -9.87 -16.43
CA THR A 229 20.39 -9.93 -17.89
C THR A 229 20.13 -11.37 -18.34
N ASP A 230 19.08 -11.56 -19.15
CA ASP A 230 18.79 -12.81 -19.86
C ASP A 230 19.75 -12.96 -21.03
N ARG A 231 20.66 -13.94 -20.97
CA ARG A 231 21.65 -14.21 -22.01
C ARG A 231 21.07 -14.84 -23.28
N GLU A 232 19.94 -15.55 -23.20
CA GLU A 232 19.24 -16.03 -24.41
C GLU A 232 18.56 -14.86 -25.13
N GLY A 233 17.92 -13.96 -24.36
CA GLY A 233 17.14 -12.85 -24.90
C GLY A 233 17.94 -11.58 -25.22
N ASN A 234 19.17 -11.47 -24.69
CA ASN A 234 19.99 -10.27 -24.56
C ASN A 234 19.19 -9.05 -24.07
N LYS A 235 18.48 -9.21 -22.95
CA LYS A 235 17.57 -8.22 -22.36
C LYS A 235 17.69 -8.19 -20.84
N GLU A 236 17.48 -7.02 -20.25
CA GLU A 236 17.26 -6.94 -18.81
C GLU A 236 15.92 -7.56 -18.42
N VAL A 237 15.87 -8.14 -17.22
CA VAL A 237 14.69 -8.72 -16.57
C VAL A 237 14.71 -8.38 -15.07
N ALA A 238 13.54 -8.31 -14.46
CA ALA A 238 13.40 -8.24 -13.01
C ALA A 238 13.10 -9.64 -12.47
N ILE A 239 13.76 -10.07 -11.39
CA ILE A 239 13.58 -11.40 -10.80
C ILE A 239 13.19 -11.26 -9.33
N LYS A 240 11.93 -11.60 -9.01
CA LYS A 240 11.42 -11.68 -7.63
C LYS A 240 11.87 -13.02 -7.04
N VAL A 241 12.64 -12.98 -5.97
CA VAL A 241 13.15 -14.16 -5.25
C VAL A 241 12.43 -14.26 -3.92
N ILE A 242 11.59 -15.29 -3.79
CA ILE A 242 10.71 -15.49 -2.64
C ILE A 242 11.51 -16.04 -1.45
N ARG A 243 11.26 -15.53 -0.25
CA ARG A 243 11.88 -15.96 1.02
C ARG A 243 11.67 -17.47 1.26
N ALA A 244 12.69 -18.18 1.74
CA ALA A 244 12.66 -19.62 1.99
C ALA A 244 11.78 -19.95 3.22
N ASN A 245 10.47 -20.12 2.99
CA ASN A 245 9.45 -20.39 4.00
C ASN A 245 8.27 -21.11 3.33
N GLU A 246 7.75 -22.19 3.94
CA GLU A 246 6.68 -23.02 3.35
C GLU A 246 5.42 -22.23 2.96
N VAL A 247 5.02 -21.23 3.76
CA VAL A 247 3.81 -20.46 3.44
C VAL A 247 4.07 -19.39 2.39
N MET A 248 5.27 -18.80 2.36
CA MET A 248 5.70 -17.94 1.24
C MET A 248 5.79 -18.74 -0.07
N TYR A 249 6.19 -20.01 0.00
CA TYR A 249 6.18 -20.94 -1.12
C TYR A 249 4.75 -21.24 -1.61
N LYS A 250 3.79 -21.53 -0.71
CA LYS A 250 2.35 -21.65 -1.06
C LYS A 250 1.79 -20.38 -1.71
N ALA A 251 2.13 -19.20 -1.17
CA ALA A 251 1.74 -17.91 -1.74
C ALA A 251 2.33 -17.71 -3.15
N ALA A 252 3.62 -18.01 -3.35
CA ALA A 252 4.30 -17.90 -4.63
C ALA A 252 3.77 -18.86 -5.70
N GLN A 253 3.33 -20.07 -5.32
CA GLN A 253 2.60 -20.96 -6.23
C GLN A 253 1.28 -20.33 -6.70
N THR A 254 0.53 -19.69 -5.79
CA THR A 254 -0.72 -19.00 -6.07
C THR A 254 -0.50 -17.77 -6.96
N GLU A 255 0.49 -16.93 -6.63
CA GLU A 255 0.95 -15.79 -7.44
C GLU A 255 1.34 -16.26 -8.84
N THR A 256 2.11 -17.34 -8.96
CA THR A 256 2.52 -17.93 -10.24
C THR A 256 1.31 -18.37 -11.09
N VAL A 257 0.29 -18.99 -10.48
CA VAL A 257 -0.94 -19.40 -11.19
C VAL A 257 -1.73 -18.17 -11.66
N ILE A 258 -1.85 -17.13 -10.82
CA ILE A 258 -2.51 -15.87 -11.16
C ILE A 258 -1.76 -15.16 -12.31
N CYS A 259 -0.44 -14.96 -12.18
CA CYS A 259 0.41 -14.36 -13.20
C CYS A 259 0.33 -15.09 -14.55
N LYS A 260 0.35 -16.44 -14.55
CA LYS A 260 0.15 -17.24 -15.77
C LYS A 260 -1.23 -17.02 -16.38
N LYS A 261 -2.30 -17.01 -15.57
CA LYS A 261 -3.68 -16.78 -16.03
C LYS A 261 -3.83 -15.39 -16.66
N LEU A 262 -3.31 -14.35 -16.01
CA LEU A 262 -3.34 -12.97 -16.50
C LEU A 262 -2.53 -12.81 -17.79
N SER A 263 -1.34 -13.41 -17.87
CA SER A 263 -0.47 -13.33 -19.05
C SER A 263 -1.03 -14.11 -20.24
N GLY A 264 -1.56 -15.33 -20.01
CA GLY A 264 -2.20 -16.14 -21.05
C GLY A 264 -3.51 -15.54 -21.57
N ALA A 265 -4.25 -14.84 -20.73
CA ALA A 265 -5.45 -14.13 -21.12
C ALA A 265 -5.18 -12.79 -21.82
N ASP A 266 -3.94 -12.26 -21.82
CA ASP A 266 -3.51 -11.07 -22.57
C ASP A 266 -2.25 -11.29 -23.43
N PRO A 267 -2.34 -12.05 -24.54
CA PRO A 267 -1.19 -12.35 -25.40
C PRO A 267 -0.46 -11.10 -25.90
N GLU A 268 -1.23 -10.05 -26.23
CA GLU A 268 -0.77 -8.78 -26.81
C GLU A 268 -0.08 -7.83 -25.82
N ASN A 269 -0.06 -8.14 -24.52
CA ASN A 269 0.54 -7.30 -23.46
C ASN A 269 -0.07 -5.88 -23.34
N LYS A 270 -1.37 -5.73 -23.63
CA LYS A 270 -2.10 -4.45 -23.70
C LYS A 270 -2.94 -4.14 -22.46
N ARG A 271 -2.94 -5.00 -21.43
CA ARG A 271 -3.82 -4.89 -20.26
C ARG A 271 -3.14 -4.47 -18.96
N HIS A 272 -1.99 -3.81 -19.05
CA HIS A 272 -1.39 -3.06 -17.92
C HIS A 272 -1.19 -3.86 -16.62
N CYS A 273 -0.96 -5.16 -16.72
CA CYS A 273 -0.41 -6.00 -15.65
C CYS A 273 1.04 -6.35 -16.01
N VAL A 274 1.89 -6.60 -15.01
CA VAL A 274 3.25 -7.11 -15.25
C VAL A 274 3.22 -8.55 -15.77
N ARG A 275 4.03 -8.83 -16.78
CA ARG A 275 4.10 -10.10 -17.49
C ARG A 275 5.17 -11.00 -16.89
N LEU A 276 4.74 -12.14 -16.36
CA LEU A 276 5.64 -13.22 -15.98
C LEU A 276 6.19 -13.88 -17.25
N LEU A 277 7.51 -13.93 -17.38
CA LEU A 277 8.24 -14.50 -18.51
C LEU A 277 8.62 -15.96 -18.25
N ARG A 278 9.18 -16.23 -17.06
CA ARG A 278 9.59 -17.55 -16.59
C ARG A 278 9.43 -17.62 -15.07
N TYR A 279 9.39 -18.83 -14.52
CA TYR A 279 9.61 -19.07 -13.10
C TYR A 279 10.39 -20.39 -12.97
N PHE A 280 11.19 -20.51 -11.92
CA PHE A 280 11.98 -21.70 -11.61
C PHE A 280 12.20 -21.80 -10.09
N GLU A 281 12.62 -22.96 -9.63
CA GLU A 281 12.99 -23.22 -8.24
C GLU A 281 14.50 -23.49 -8.18
N PHE A 282 15.22 -22.84 -7.25
CA PHE A 282 16.67 -22.95 -7.13
C PHE A 282 17.06 -22.71 -5.66
N ARG A 283 17.87 -23.59 -5.07
CA ARG A 283 18.30 -23.50 -3.66
C ARG A 283 17.12 -23.23 -2.70
N GLU A 284 16.05 -24.01 -2.82
CA GLU A 284 14.82 -23.92 -2.01
C GLU A 284 14.01 -22.61 -2.12
N HIS A 285 14.46 -21.64 -2.92
CA HIS A 285 13.72 -20.42 -3.26
C HIS A 285 12.95 -20.55 -4.59
N VAL A 286 11.81 -19.85 -4.68
CA VAL A 286 11.09 -19.62 -5.95
C VAL A 286 11.61 -18.33 -6.59
N PHE A 287 12.02 -18.41 -7.84
CA PHE A 287 12.44 -17.28 -8.67
C PHE A 287 11.37 -17.01 -9.74
N MET A 288 10.83 -15.79 -9.76
CA MET A 288 9.82 -15.35 -10.74
C MET A 288 10.40 -14.23 -11.61
N VAL A 289 10.51 -14.49 -12.91
CA VAL A 289 11.17 -13.61 -13.89
C VAL A 289 10.13 -12.80 -14.64
N PHE A 290 10.20 -11.47 -14.55
CA PHE A 290 9.27 -10.52 -15.12
C PHE A 290 9.91 -9.62 -16.19
N GLU A 291 9.08 -8.98 -17.01
CA GLU A 291 9.54 -7.91 -17.90
C GLU A 291 10.14 -6.74 -17.09
N PRO A 292 11.20 -6.06 -17.59
CA PRO A 292 11.82 -4.95 -16.88
C PRO A 292 10.89 -3.71 -16.86
N MET A 293 10.94 -2.98 -15.76
CA MET A 293 10.25 -1.71 -15.54
C MET A 293 11.19 -0.77 -14.77
N SER A 294 10.97 0.54 -14.86
CA SER A 294 11.95 1.55 -14.43
C SER A 294 11.92 1.82 -12.92
N MET A 295 10.73 2.07 -12.36
CA MET A 295 10.48 2.35 -10.95
C MET A 295 8.98 2.22 -10.62
N ASN A 296 8.61 2.22 -9.34
CA ASN A 296 7.22 2.35 -8.90
C ASN A 296 6.74 3.82 -8.89
N LEU A 297 5.43 4.05 -8.85
CA LEU A 297 4.85 5.40 -8.82
C LEU A 297 5.10 6.12 -7.48
N ARG A 298 5.40 5.41 -6.38
CA ARG A 298 5.86 6.03 -5.13
C ARG A 298 7.16 6.80 -5.33
N GLU A 299 8.13 6.21 -6.03
CA GLU A 299 9.40 6.86 -6.37
C GLU A 299 9.22 8.00 -7.37
N VAL A 300 8.31 7.87 -8.34
CA VAL A 300 7.94 8.98 -9.22
C VAL A 300 7.45 10.16 -8.38
N LEU A 301 6.51 9.95 -7.46
CA LEU A 301 6.00 11.02 -6.59
C LEU A 301 7.09 11.63 -5.69
N LYS A 302 7.99 10.82 -5.12
CA LYS A 302 9.16 11.31 -4.37
C LYS A 302 10.06 12.21 -5.24
N LYS A 303 10.27 11.87 -6.52
CA LYS A 303 11.10 12.64 -7.48
C LYS A 303 10.44 13.92 -7.98
N TYR A 304 9.10 14.02 -7.98
CA TYR A 304 8.38 15.27 -8.28
C TYR A 304 8.36 16.26 -7.11
N GLY A 305 8.71 15.82 -5.91
CA GLY A 305 8.75 16.65 -4.71
C GLY A 305 7.48 16.60 -3.87
N ARG A 306 7.65 17.06 -2.63
CA ARG A 306 6.67 16.95 -1.56
C ARG A 306 5.36 17.68 -1.88
N ASN A 307 4.23 17.00 -1.78
CA ASN A 307 2.89 17.59 -1.94
C ASN A 307 2.69 18.34 -3.28
N VAL A 308 3.44 17.97 -4.33
CA VAL A 308 3.33 18.51 -5.70
C VAL A 308 2.39 17.65 -6.56
N GLY A 309 2.62 16.33 -6.57
CA GLY A 309 1.90 15.40 -7.45
C GLY A 309 2.31 15.51 -8.92
N LEU A 310 1.47 14.93 -9.80
CA LEU A 310 1.66 14.87 -11.24
C LEU A 310 0.63 15.75 -11.96
N SER A 311 0.96 16.19 -13.18
CA SER A 311 0.02 16.95 -14.01
C SER A 311 -1.26 16.14 -14.28
N VAL A 312 -2.41 16.81 -14.30
CA VAL A 312 -3.71 16.15 -14.46
C VAL A 312 -3.81 15.34 -15.77
N ALA A 313 -3.08 15.75 -16.82
CA ALA A 313 -2.96 15.00 -18.08
C ALA A 313 -2.13 13.69 -17.96
N ALA A 314 -1.19 13.59 -17.01
CA ALA A 314 -0.52 12.34 -16.68
C ALA A 314 -1.43 11.43 -15.84
N VAL A 315 -2.11 11.98 -14.83
CA VAL A 315 -3.09 11.26 -14.00
C VAL A 315 -4.24 10.71 -14.86
N GLN A 316 -4.73 11.47 -15.83
CA GLN A 316 -5.71 11.05 -16.84
C GLN A 316 -5.23 9.82 -17.63
N LYS A 317 -3.98 9.80 -18.08
CA LYS A 317 -3.38 8.66 -18.79
C LYS A 317 -3.21 7.44 -17.89
N PHE A 318 -2.74 7.61 -16.66
CA PHE A 318 -2.55 6.50 -15.74
C PHE A 318 -3.89 5.91 -15.25
N ALA A 319 -4.91 6.75 -14.98
CA ALA A 319 -6.28 6.30 -14.68
C ALA A 319 -6.84 5.37 -15.76
N LYS A 320 -6.70 5.75 -17.04
CA LYS A 320 -7.12 4.93 -18.19
C LYS A 320 -6.43 3.56 -18.19
N GLN A 321 -5.13 3.51 -17.91
CA GLN A 321 -4.33 2.29 -17.90
C GLN A 321 -4.64 1.39 -16.69
N MET A 322 -4.74 1.95 -15.49
CA MET A 322 -5.10 1.25 -14.25
C MET A 322 -6.52 0.67 -14.32
N LEU A 323 -7.48 1.39 -14.92
CA LEU A 323 -8.83 0.87 -15.13
C LEU A 323 -8.90 -0.23 -16.20
N VAL A 324 -7.99 -0.23 -17.19
CA VAL A 324 -7.84 -1.35 -18.13
C VAL A 324 -7.25 -2.58 -17.42
N ALA A 325 -6.28 -2.41 -16.51
CA ALA A 325 -5.78 -3.49 -15.66
C ALA A 325 -6.89 -4.07 -14.77
N LEU A 326 -7.66 -3.23 -14.07
CA LEU A 326 -8.78 -3.69 -13.25
C LEU A 326 -9.86 -4.41 -14.07
N LYS A 327 -10.13 -3.97 -15.31
CA LYS A 327 -11.03 -4.70 -16.22
C LYS A 327 -10.49 -6.09 -16.56
N HIS A 328 -9.18 -6.24 -16.72
CA HIS A 328 -8.54 -7.54 -16.98
C HIS A 328 -8.57 -8.47 -15.77
N LEU A 329 -8.24 -7.96 -14.59
CA LEU A 329 -8.37 -8.67 -13.31
C LEU A 329 -9.80 -9.18 -13.12
N LYS A 330 -10.81 -8.30 -13.30
CA LYS A 330 -12.23 -8.67 -13.26
C LYS A 330 -12.60 -9.73 -14.29
N ASN A 331 -12.17 -9.60 -15.54
CA ASN A 331 -12.42 -10.60 -16.58
C ASN A 331 -11.77 -11.97 -16.28
N CYS A 332 -10.66 -11.98 -15.53
CA CYS A 332 -9.96 -13.20 -15.12
C CYS A 332 -10.47 -13.77 -13.78
N GLY A 333 -11.42 -13.10 -13.11
CA GLY A 333 -11.90 -13.48 -11.78
C GLY A 333 -10.87 -13.31 -10.66
N VAL A 334 -9.93 -12.38 -10.82
CA VAL A 334 -8.83 -12.09 -9.88
C VAL A 334 -9.10 -10.78 -9.14
N LEU A 335 -8.87 -10.79 -7.83
CA LEU A 335 -8.80 -9.62 -6.97
C LEU A 335 -7.34 -9.39 -6.60
N HIS A 336 -6.87 -8.14 -6.65
CA HIS A 336 -5.47 -7.83 -6.33
C HIS A 336 -5.25 -7.63 -4.83
N ALA A 337 -6.19 -6.93 -4.19
CA ALA A 337 -6.22 -6.71 -2.75
C ALA A 337 -4.97 -6.01 -2.15
N ASP A 338 -4.13 -5.36 -2.97
CA ASP A 338 -3.06 -4.46 -2.50
C ASP A 338 -2.61 -3.44 -3.57
N ILE A 339 -3.57 -2.77 -4.23
CA ILE A 339 -3.23 -1.71 -5.19
C ILE A 339 -2.82 -0.44 -4.43
N LYS A 340 -1.58 -0.01 -4.65
CA LYS A 340 -0.95 1.20 -4.09
C LYS A 340 0.12 1.73 -5.06
N PRO A 341 0.59 2.99 -4.98
CA PRO A 341 1.60 3.54 -5.90
C PRO A 341 2.90 2.72 -5.94
N ASP A 342 3.22 2.04 -4.84
CA ASP A 342 4.37 1.18 -4.64
C ASP A 342 4.26 -0.12 -5.49
N ASN A 343 3.05 -0.61 -5.72
CA ASN A 343 2.72 -1.80 -6.54
C ASN A 343 2.26 -1.44 -7.98
N ILE A 344 2.57 -0.22 -8.44
CA ILE A 344 2.32 0.23 -9.81
C ILE A 344 3.64 0.72 -10.40
N LEU A 345 4.17 -0.03 -11.36
CA LEU A 345 5.44 0.24 -12.02
C LEU A 345 5.23 1.13 -13.25
N VAL A 346 6.23 1.95 -13.59
CA VAL A 346 6.26 2.78 -14.79
C VAL A 346 7.46 2.42 -15.68
N ASN A 347 7.31 2.55 -17.00
CA ASN A 347 8.40 2.40 -17.97
C ASN A 347 9.34 3.63 -17.99
N ASP A 348 10.51 3.50 -18.61
CA ASP A 348 11.56 4.55 -18.63
C ASP A 348 11.14 5.84 -19.35
N LYS A 349 10.05 5.77 -20.13
CA LYS A 349 9.44 6.92 -20.82
C LYS A 349 8.37 7.62 -19.98
N HIS A 350 8.18 7.18 -18.73
CA HIS A 350 7.19 7.67 -17.76
C HIS A 350 5.76 7.81 -18.34
N ASN A 351 5.37 6.95 -19.29
CA ASN A 351 4.14 7.08 -20.06
C ASN A 351 3.25 5.82 -20.09
N LEU A 352 3.80 4.67 -19.70
CA LEU A 352 3.08 3.41 -19.55
C LEU A 352 3.27 2.88 -18.13
N VAL A 353 2.16 2.58 -17.46
CA VAL A 353 2.12 1.95 -16.13
C VAL A 353 1.66 0.50 -16.23
N LYS A 354 2.13 -0.32 -15.28
CA LYS A 354 1.70 -1.71 -15.06
C LYS A 354 1.52 -2.00 -13.59
N VAL A 355 0.44 -2.69 -13.26
CA VAL A 355 0.17 -3.21 -11.92
C VAL A 355 1.00 -4.47 -11.67
N CYS A 356 1.64 -4.57 -10.50
CA CYS A 356 2.56 -5.65 -10.12
C CYS A 356 2.33 -6.16 -8.68
N ASP A 357 3.11 -7.16 -8.29
CA ASP A 357 3.03 -7.88 -7.01
C ASP A 357 1.64 -8.51 -6.74
N PHE A 358 1.47 -9.72 -7.27
CA PHE A 358 0.24 -10.49 -7.08
C PHE A 358 0.34 -11.44 -5.87
N GLY A 359 1.27 -11.22 -4.94
CA GLY A 359 1.45 -12.05 -3.74
C GLY A 359 0.22 -12.07 -2.81
N SER A 360 -0.49 -10.93 -2.70
CA SER A 360 -1.75 -10.79 -1.95
C SER A 360 -3.00 -11.10 -2.79
N ALA A 361 -2.84 -11.47 -4.06
CA ALA A 361 -3.96 -11.62 -4.99
C ALA A 361 -4.68 -12.97 -4.84
N MET A 362 -5.99 -12.97 -5.08
CA MET A 362 -6.86 -14.13 -4.85
C MET A 362 -7.93 -14.26 -5.93
N PHE A 363 -8.50 -15.45 -6.10
CA PHE A 363 -9.67 -15.64 -6.98
C PHE A 363 -10.95 -15.22 -6.26
N ALA A 364 -11.80 -14.47 -6.95
CA ALA A 364 -13.05 -13.98 -6.39
C ALA A 364 -13.99 -15.14 -5.99
N GLY A 365 -14.44 -15.14 -4.74
CA GLY A 365 -15.23 -16.22 -4.14
C GLY A 365 -14.40 -17.24 -3.35
N GLN A 366 -13.08 -17.03 -3.22
CA GLN A 366 -12.19 -17.77 -2.31
C GLN A 366 -11.67 -16.84 -1.19
N ASN A 367 -12.53 -15.92 -0.75
CA ASN A 367 -12.20 -14.81 0.13
C ASN A 367 -12.57 -15.14 1.59
N GLU A 368 -11.58 -15.31 2.46
CA GLU A 368 -11.81 -15.20 3.91
C GLU A 368 -11.97 -13.72 4.30
N ILE A 369 -12.91 -13.40 5.20
CA ILE A 369 -13.23 -12.02 5.60
C ILE A 369 -12.33 -11.60 6.78
N THR A 370 -11.28 -10.84 6.49
CA THR A 370 -10.36 -10.25 7.49
C THR A 370 -10.35 -8.73 7.39
N PRO A 371 -10.32 -7.98 8.52
CA PRO A 371 -10.32 -6.51 8.51
C PRO A 371 -8.95 -5.88 8.16
N TYR A 372 -7.94 -6.71 7.87
CA TYR A 372 -6.55 -6.28 7.62
C TYR A 372 -6.10 -6.48 6.16
N LEU A 373 -6.94 -7.01 5.27
CA LEU A 373 -6.64 -7.08 3.84
C LEU A 373 -6.46 -5.67 3.25
N VAL A 374 -5.62 -5.52 2.21
CA VAL A 374 -5.17 -4.23 1.63
C VAL A 374 -4.33 -3.38 2.59
N SER A 375 -3.26 -2.76 2.10
CA SER A 375 -2.50 -1.74 2.85
C SER A 375 -3.39 -0.62 3.40
N ARG A 376 -3.17 -0.23 4.66
CA ARG A 376 -4.09 0.57 5.51
C ARG A 376 -4.76 1.76 4.80
N PHE A 377 -3.98 2.63 4.14
CA PHE A 377 -4.48 3.86 3.50
C PHE A 377 -5.28 3.66 2.20
N TYR A 378 -5.23 2.46 1.62
CA TYR A 378 -5.92 2.07 0.37
C TYR A 378 -7.09 1.10 0.65
N ARG A 379 -7.20 0.62 1.89
CA ARG A 379 -8.23 -0.31 2.37
C ARG A 379 -9.62 0.33 2.31
N PRO A 380 -10.62 -0.31 1.69
CA PRO A 380 -11.97 0.25 1.56
C PRO A 380 -12.85 -0.11 2.77
N PRO A 381 -13.99 0.59 2.98
CA PRO A 381 -14.84 0.37 4.14
C PRO A 381 -15.41 -1.05 4.26
N GLU A 382 -15.65 -1.78 3.17
CA GLU A 382 -16.18 -3.15 3.23
C GLU A 382 -15.21 -4.14 3.89
N VAL A 383 -13.90 -3.93 3.74
CA VAL A 383 -12.89 -4.75 4.43
C VAL A 383 -12.91 -4.43 5.93
N VAL A 384 -12.81 -3.14 6.28
CA VAL A 384 -12.78 -2.69 7.68
C VAL A 384 -14.03 -3.11 8.46
N LEU A 385 -15.21 -3.04 7.82
CA LEU A 385 -16.48 -3.40 8.42
C LEU A 385 -16.77 -4.91 8.44
N GLY A 386 -15.98 -5.74 7.75
CA GLY A 386 -16.25 -7.16 7.63
C GLY A 386 -17.51 -7.44 6.82
N LEU A 387 -17.61 -6.84 5.64
CA LEU A 387 -18.63 -7.11 4.62
C LEU A 387 -18.04 -8.05 3.56
N GLU A 388 -18.91 -8.73 2.82
CA GLU A 388 -18.50 -9.44 1.60
C GLU A 388 -17.86 -8.46 0.60
N TYR A 389 -16.67 -8.82 0.09
CA TYR A 389 -15.90 -7.97 -0.82
C TYR A 389 -15.55 -8.63 -2.16
N SER A 390 -15.36 -7.78 -3.17
CA SER A 390 -15.15 -8.16 -4.56
C SER A 390 -14.46 -7.02 -5.32
N PHE A 391 -14.51 -6.99 -6.65
CA PHE A 391 -13.82 -6.03 -7.52
C PHE A 391 -14.01 -4.53 -7.19
N PRO A 392 -15.09 -4.06 -6.52
CA PRO A 392 -15.18 -2.68 -6.03
C PRO A 392 -14.13 -2.29 -4.97
N MET A 393 -13.43 -3.25 -4.36
CA MET A 393 -12.27 -3.03 -3.47
C MET A 393 -11.09 -2.43 -4.24
N ASP A 394 -10.62 -3.13 -5.27
CA ASP A 394 -9.50 -2.70 -6.11
C ASP A 394 -9.79 -1.35 -6.80
N LEU A 395 -11.07 -1.07 -7.09
CA LEU A 395 -11.50 0.24 -7.63
C LEU A 395 -11.34 1.39 -6.62
N TRP A 396 -11.66 1.16 -5.34
CA TRP A 396 -11.46 2.14 -4.27
C TRP A 396 -9.97 2.44 -4.09
N ALA A 397 -9.14 1.40 -4.06
CA ALA A 397 -7.70 1.52 -3.99
C ALA A 397 -7.11 2.31 -5.18
N ILE A 398 -7.59 2.06 -6.41
CA ILE A 398 -7.29 2.90 -7.59
C ILE A 398 -7.70 4.36 -7.37
N GLY A 399 -8.87 4.63 -6.78
CA GLY A 399 -9.30 5.99 -6.43
C GLY A 399 -8.33 6.68 -5.47
N CYS A 400 -7.89 5.98 -4.42
CA CYS A 400 -6.88 6.48 -3.48
C CYS A 400 -5.57 6.83 -4.20
N CYS A 401 -5.08 5.94 -5.06
CA CYS A 401 -3.90 6.21 -5.90
C CYS A 401 -4.09 7.41 -6.82
N LEU A 402 -5.27 7.61 -7.43
CA LEU A 402 -5.49 8.74 -8.36
C LEU A 402 -5.58 10.09 -7.65
N TYR A 403 -6.14 10.15 -6.44
CA TYR A 403 -6.07 11.34 -5.58
C TYR A 403 -4.61 11.69 -5.23
N GLU A 404 -3.85 10.69 -4.82
CA GLU A 404 -2.45 10.83 -4.40
C GLU A 404 -1.52 11.16 -5.57
N LEU A 405 -1.74 10.58 -6.74
CA LEU A 405 -0.99 10.89 -7.96
C LEU A 405 -1.20 12.34 -8.42
N PHE A 406 -2.35 12.95 -8.16
CA PHE A 406 -2.58 14.36 -8.49
C PHE A 406 -2.09 15.33 -7.41
N THR A 407 -2.26 14.99 -6.12
CA THR A 407 -1.99 15.92 -5.00
C THR A 407 -0.64 15.75 -4.32
N GLY A 408 0.03 14.61 -4.55
CA GLY A 408 1.19 14.17 -3.77
C GLY A 408 0.85 13.77 -2.32
N ARG A 409 -0.45 13.68 -1.95
CA ARG A 409 -0.92 13.43 -0.58
C ARG A 409 -1.78 12.17 -0.50
N ILE A 410 -1.61 11.40 0.57
CA ILE A 410 -2.47 10.25 0.88
C ILE A 410 -3.93 10.72 1.04
N ALA A 411 -4.88 10.03 0.40
CA ALA A 411 -6.30 10.39 0.46
C ALA A 411 -6.87 10.30 1.88
N PHE A 412 -6.59 9.17 2.56
CA PHE A 412 -7.10 8.82 3.88
C PHE A 412 -5.94 8.37 4.79
N PRO A 413 -5.20 9.29 5.42
CA PRO A 413 -4.04 8.97 6.26
C PRO A 413 -4.46 8.57 7.70
N GLY A 414 -5.39 7.62 7.84
CA GLY A 414 -5.88 7.18 9.14
C GLY A 414 -4.93 6.19 9.82
N LYS A 415 -4.54 6.46 11.07
CA LYS A 415 -3.64 5.62 11.86
C LYS A 415 -4.27 4.29 12.22
N SER A 416 -5.58 4.22 12.39
CA SER A 416 -6.29 2.97 12.71
C SER A 416 -7.44 2.69 11.76
N ASN A 417 -7.88 1.43 11.69
CA ASN A 417 -9.12 1.06 11.00
C ASN A 417 -10.34 1.89 11.47
N ASN A 418 -10.35 2.33 12.73
CA ASN A 418 -11.39 3.21 13.25
C ASN A 418 -11.29 4.63 12.64
N GLU A 419 -10.09 5.22 12.63
CA GLU A 419 -9.85 6.54 12.03
C GLU A 419 -10.07 6.54 10.50
N MET A 420 -9.75 5.45 9.80
CA MET A 420 -10.07 5.29 8.38
C MET A 420 -11.58 5.47 8.12
N LEU A 421 -12.44 4.82 8.92
CA LEU A 421 -13.90 5.00 8.82
C LEU A 421 -14.34 6.43 9.11
N LYS A 422 -13.71 7.11 10.09
CA LYS A 422 -13.95 8.53 10.38
C LYS A 422 -13.65 9.42 9.17
N LEU A 423 -12.48 9.23 8.55
CA LEU A 423 -12.08 9.98 7.35
C LEU A 423 -12.99 9.71 6.15
N PHE A 424 -13.52 8.49 6.00
CA PHE A 424 -14.53 8.18 4.99
C PHE A 424 -15.86 8.90 5.26
N MET A 425 -16.30 8.97 6.52
CA MET A 425 -17.51 9.68 6.91
C MET A 425 -17.38 11.21 6.81
N ASP A 426 -16.19 11.77 7.05
CA ASP A 426 -15.92 13.20 6.86
C ASP A 426 -15.98 13.60 5.37
N MET A 427 -15.72 12.66 4.45
CA MET A 427 -15.78 12.89 3.01
C MET A 427 -17.18 12.60 2.41
N LYS A 428 -17.87 11.55 2.88
CA LYS A 428 -19.10 11.03 2.24
C LYS A 428 -20.35 11.04 3.14
N GLY A 429 -20.23 11.45 4.40
CA GLY A 429 -21.30 11.39 5.39
C GLY A 429 -21.45 10.02 6.04
N ALA A 430 -22.44 9.86 6.91
CA ALA A 430 -22.65 8.62 7.67
C ALA A 430 -22.97 7.39 6.80
N PHE A 431 -22.42 6.23 7.17
CA PHE A 431 -22.69 4.95 6.52
C PHE A 431 -24.19 4.58 6.57
N PRO A 432 -24.82 4.15 5.46
CA PRO A 432 -26.21 3.71 5.48
C PRO A 432 -26.46 2.53 6.43
N LYS A 433 -27.46 2.63 7.32
CA LYS A 433 -27.80 1.57 8.29
C LYS A 433 -28.09 0.19 7.64
N LYS A 434 -28.37 0.13 6.33
CA LYS A 434 -28.50 -1.13 5.56
C LYS A 434 -27.18 -1.91 5.45
N ILE A 435 -26.03 -1.24 5.27
CA ILE A 435 -24.73 -1.93 5.19
C ILE A 435 -24.16 -2.22 6.58
N LEU A 436 -24.36 -1.34 7.56
CA LEU A 436 -23.95 -1.59 8.95
C LEU A 436 -24.67 -2.80 9.59
N LYS A 437 -25.85 -3.19 9.06
CA LYS A 437 -26.56 -4.43 9.43
C LYS A 437 -26.01 -5.72 8.81
N LYS A 438 -25.18 -5.61 7.76
CA LYS A 438 -24.45 -6.75 7.16
C LYS A 438 -23.02 -6.90 7.74
N ALA A 439 -22.53 -5.88 8.44
CA ALA A 439 -21.12 -5.75 8.83
C ALA A 439 -20.74 -6.63 10.03
N LEU A 440 -19.88 -7.64 9.82
CA LEU A 440 -19.41 -8.55 10.87
C LEU A 440 -18.61 -7.83 11.97
N PHE A 441 -17.88 -6.75 11.62
CA PHE A 441 -17.05 -6.01 12.58
C PHE A 441 -17.70 -4.71 13.06
N ARG A 442 -19.04 -4.55 12.90
CA ARG A 442 -19.82 -3.37 13.32
C ARG A 442 -19.43 -2.87 14.72
N GLU A 443 -19.41 -3.77 15.69
CA GLU A 443 -19.30 -3.47 17.13
C GLU A 443 -17.93 -2.91 17.54
N LYS A 444 -16.89 -3.11 16.72
CA LYS A 444 -15.59 -2.44 16.88
C LYS A 444 -15.68 -0.92 16.62
N HIS A 445 -16.69 -0.47 15.88
CA HIS A 445 -16.75 0.88 15.28
C HIS A 445 -18.08 1.63 15.48
N PHE A 446 -19.18 0.95 15.82
CA PHE A 446 -20.51 1.54 16.00
C PHE A 446 -21.19 0.98 17.24
N ASP A 447 -22.07 1.79 17.84
CA ASP A 447 -23.00 1.34 18.88
C ASP A 447 -24.25 0.65 18.27
N ASP A 448 -25.16 0.18 19.11
CA ASP A 448 -26.38 -0.51 18.70
C ASP A 448 -27.42 0.42 18.04
N ASP A 449 -27.33 1.73 18.30
CA ASP A 449 -28.10 2.77 17.62
C ASP A 449 -27.49 3.16 16.25
N TYR A 450 -26.37 2.55 15.86
CA TYR A 450 -25.59 2.80 14.64
C TYR A 450 -24.94 4.20 14.58
N ASN A 451 -24.66 4.83 15.73
CA ASN A 451 -23.75 5.98 15.79
C ASN A 451 -22.30 5.51 15.73
N PHE A 452 -21.41 6.34 15.19
CA PHE A 452 -20.00 6.00 15.07
C PHE A 452 -19.27 6.19 16.40
N SER A 453 -18.56 5.17 16.86
CA SER A 453 -17.66 5.19 18.02
C SER A 453 -16.24 5.50 17.56
N LEU A 454 -15.85 6.78 17.61
CA LEU A 454 -14.45 7.16 17.40
C LEU A 454 -13.61 6.71 18.61
N MET A 455 -12.48 6.08 18.34
CA MET A 455 -11.49 5.71 19.37
C MET A 455 -10.34 6.71 19.34
N GLU A 456 -10.18 7.50 20.40
CA GLU A 456 -9.15 8.54 20.57
C GLU A 456 -8.30 8.21 21.82
N GLU A 457 -6.97 8.36 21.77
CA GLU A 457 -6.13 8.36 22.97
C GLU A 457 -6.27 9.72 23.67
N ASP A 458 -6.55 9.71 24.97
CA ASP A 458 -6.60 10.91 25.80
C ASP A 458 -5.21 11.58 25.88
N PRO A 459 -5.05 12.84 25.41
CA PRO A 459 -3.77 13.56 25.49
C PRO A 459 -3.19 13.72 26.90
N VAL A 460 -4.00 13.57 27.95
CA VAL A 460 -3.61 13.70 29.35
C VAL A 460 -3.41 12.34 30.01
N SER A 461 -4.40 11.44 29.93
CA SER A 461 -4.34 10.14 30.64
C SER A 461 -3.72 8.98 29.85
N LYS A 462 -3.45 9.15 28.55
CA LYS A 462 -3.02 8.08 27.64
C LYS A 462 -3.93 6.84 27.61
N SER A 463 -5.20 7.02 27.96
CA SER A 463 -6.21 5.97 27.92
C SER A 463 -7.06 6.07 26.65
N MET A 464 -7.53 4.93 26.15
CA MET A 464 -8.40 4.87 24.97
C MET A 464 -9.83 5.27 25.32
N ILE A 465 -10.23 6.47 24.92
CA ILE A 465 -11.59 7.01 25.08
C ILE A 465 -12.43 6.66 23.85
N ARG A 466 -13.67 6.24 24.09
CA ARG A 466 -14.69 6.04 23.06
C ARG A 466 -15.60 7.25 22.97
N ARG A 467 -15.48 8.02 21.88
CA ARG A 467 -16.29 9.21 21.61
C ARG A 467 -17.41 8.88 20.61
N ILE A 468 -18.66 8.98 21.05
CA ILE A 468 -19.82 8.77 20.17
C ILE A 468 -20.01 10.00 19.28
N ILE A 469 -20.02 9.80 17.97
CA ILE A 469 -20.28 10.81 16.94
C ILE A 469 -21.63 10.52 16.29
N SER A 470 -22.66 11.19 16.80
CA SER A 470 -23.98 11.23 16.19
C SER A 470 -24.02 12.23 15.02
N ASN A 471 -24.61 11.83 13.88
CA ASN A 471 -24.98 12.70 12.77
C ASN A 471 -23.80 13.42 12.02
N THR A 472 -22.82 12.63 11.56
CA THR A 472 -21.70 13.13 10.73
C THR A 472 -22.17 13.71 9.39
N LYS A 473 -22.11 15.04 9.26
CA LYS A 473 -22.19 15.75 7.98
C LYS A 473 -20.85 15.64 7.24
N PRO A 474 -20.82 15.58 5.89
CA PRO A 474 -19.58 15.73 5.14
C PRO A 474 -18.91 17.08 5.46
N GLY A 475 -17.65 17.04 5.88
CA GLY A 475 -16.81 18.20 6.17
C GLY A 475 -15.66 18.42 5.19
N ARG A 476 -15.30 17.41 4.39
CA ARG A 476 -14.18 17.46 3.43
C ARG A 476 -14.67 17.21 2.00
N ASP A 477 -14.91 18.28 1.26
CA ASP A 477 -15.20 18.20 -0.18
C ASP A 477 -13.93 17.86 -0.98
N ILE A 478 -14.02 16.78 -1.77
CA ILE A 478 -12.97 16.34 -2.69
C ILE A 478 -12.74 17.37 -3.79
N ALA A 479 -13.81 17.96 -4.33
CA ALA A 479 -13.74 18.89 -5.45
C ALA A 479 -13.05 20.19 -5.05
N ALA A 480 -13.43 20.79 -3.92
CA ALA A 480 -12.73 21.93 -3.34
C ALA A 480 -11.25 21.64 -3.08
N ALA A 481 -10.89 20.47 -2.52
CA ALA A 481 -9.50 20.11 -2.26
C ALA A 481 -8.68 19.97 -3.55
N LEU A 482 -9.22 19.29 -4.57
CA LEU A 482 -8.59 19.13 -5.89
C LEU A 482 -8.45 20.46 -6.64
N LEU A 483 -9.49 21.31 -6.62
CA LEU A 483 -9.45 22.63 -7.24
C LEU A 483 -8.54 23.62 -6.49
N ALA A 484 -8.37 23.46 -5.18
CA ALA A 484 -7.41 24.23 -4.39
C ALA A 484 -5.95 23.83 -4.71
N HIS A 485 -5.70 22.56 -5.00
CA HIS A 485 -4.40 22.07 -5.51
C HIS A 485 -4.15 22.54 -6.95
N GLY A 486 -5.18 22.47 -7.80
CA GLY A 486 -5.15 22.91 -9.20
C GLY A 486 -5.21 24.43 -9.44
N LYS A 487 -4.90 25.26 -8.44
CA LYS A 487 -4.86 26.73 -8.60
C LYS A 487 -3.79 27.13 -9.61
N GLY A 488 -4.14 28.04 -10.53
CA GLY A 488 -3.23 28.51 -11.59
C GLY A 488 -3.17 27.62 -12.84
N LEU A 489 -3.84 26.46 -12.86
CA LEU A 489 -4.03 25.68 -14.09
C LEU A 489 -4.96 26.41 -15.07
N GLY A 490 -4.66 26.33 -16.37
CA GLY A 490 -5.53 26.84 -17.43
C GLY A 490 -6.86 26.07 -17.53
N ASP A 491 -7.88 26.69 -18.12
CA ASP A 491 -9.27 26.19 -18.05
C ASP A 491 -9.47 24.74 -18.52
N ALA A 492 -8.70 24.29 -19.53
CA ALA A 492 -8.76 22.91 -20.00
C ALA A 492 -8.28 21.89 -18.94
N ASP A 493 -7.25 22.21 -18.16
CA ASP A 493 -6.78 21.36 -17.07
C ASP A 493 -7.65 21.52 -15.82
N ARG A 494 -8.16 22.73 -15.53
CA ARG A 494 -9.18 22.95 -14.50
C ARG A 494 -10.42 22.07 -14.76
N GLN A 495 -10.87 21.98 -16.01
CA GLN A 495 -11.97 21.10 -16.40
C GLN A 495 -11.64 19.61 -16.21
N ARG A 496 -10.40 19.18 -16.49
CA ARG A 496 -9.95 17.81 -16.16
C ARG A 496 -9.96 17.55 -14.66
N VAL A 497 -9.58 18.53 -13.83
CA VAL A 497 -9.62 18.42 -12.36
C VAL A 497 -11.05 18.27 -11.83
N VAL A 498 -12.02 19.00 -12.38
CA VAL A 498 -13.45 18.79 -12.07
C VAL A 498 -13.89 17.37 -12.45
N GLN A 499 -13.50 16.88 -13.63
CA GLN A 499 -13.82 15.52 -14.08
C GLN A 499 -13.13 14.43 -13.24
N LEU A 500 -11.94 14.71 -12.68
CA LEU A 500 -11.26 13.82 -11.74
C LEU A 500 -12.01 13.76 -10.40
N ALA A 501 -12.43 14.90 -9.85
CA ALA A 501 -13.22 14.94 -8.62
C ALA A 501 -14.55 14.17 -8.76
N ASP A 502 -15.24 14.36 -9.89
CA ASP A 502 -16.48 13.65 -10.26
C ASP A 502 -16.26 12.12 -10.45
N LEU A 503 -15.07 11.69 -10.89
CA LEU A 503 -14.72 10.26 -10.95
C LEU A 503 -14.45 9.70 -9.54
N LEU A 504 -13.66 10.42 -8.73
CA LEU A 504 -13.29 10.01 -7.38
C LEU A 504 -14.49 9.93 -6.45
N ASP A 505 -15.45 10.86 -6.54
CA ASP A 505 -16.67 10.82 -5.72
C ASP A 505 -17.46 9.52 -5.93
N LYS A 506 -17.51 9.03 -7.18
CA LYS A 506 -18.20 7.79 -7.59
C LYS A 506 -17.38 6.52 -7.30
N MET A 507 -16.05 6.62 -7.24
CA MET A 507 -15.17 5.55 -6.75
C MET A 507 -15.30 5.41 -5.23
N PHE A 508 -15.34 6.51 -4.49
CA PHE A 508 -15.45 6.54 -3.02
C PHE A 508 -16.89 6.45 -2.51
N HIS A 509 -17.81 5.82 -3.24
CA HIS A 509 -19.13 5.54 -2.69
C HIS A 509 -19.03 4.49 -1.58
N LEU A 510 -19.48 4.81 -0.36
CA LEU A 510 -19.27 3.95 0.83
C LEU A 510 -19.83 2.54 0.64
N ASP A 511 -21.06 2.45 0.13
CA ASP A 511 -21.72 1.20 -0.26
C ASP A 511 -21.10 0.65 -1.57
N PRO A 512 -20.43 -0.52 -1.57
CA PRO A 512 -19.73 -1.05 -2.74
C PRO A 512 -20.67 -1.48 -3.87
N GLU A 513 -21.94 -1.79 -3.58
CA GLU A 513 -22.96 -2.12 -4.59
C GLU A 513 -23.31 -0.91 -5.48
N LYS A 514 -22.92 0.31 -5.07
CA LYS A 514 -23.22 1.59 -5.74
C LYS A 514 -22.00 2.34 -6.26
N ARG A 515 -20.79 1.77 -6.16
CA ARG A 515 -19.60 2.35 -6.82
C ARG A 515 -19.73 2.22 -8.33
N ILE A 516 -19.16 3.19 -9.05
CA ILE A 516 -19.12 3.18 -10.52
C ILE A 516 -18.52 1.87 -11.05
N GLY A 517 -19.19 1.21 -12.00
CA GLY A 517 -18.68 -0.02 -12.58
C GLY A 517 -17.41 0.23 -13.39
N VAL A 518 -16.46 -0.71 -13.39
CA VAL A 518 -15.19 -0.58 -14.13
C VAL A 518 -15.39 -0.24 -15.63
N HIS A 519 -16.47 -0.72 -16.23
CA HIS A 519 -16.85 -0.36 -17.61
C HIS A 519 -17.29 1.11 -17.75
N GLU A 520 -18.05 1.62 -16.79
CA GLU A 520 -18.56 2.99 -16.74
C GLU A 520 -17.43 3.97 -16.41
N ALA A 521 -16.51 3.60 -15.50
CA ALA A 521 -15.29 4.36 -15.21
C ALA A 521 -14.41 4.51 -16.47
N LEU A 522 -14.31 3.47 -17.31
CA LEU A 522 -13.64 3.55 -18.62
C LEU A 522 -14.40 4.38 -19.67
N GLN A 523 -15.67 4.74 -19.43
CA GLN A 523 -16.46 5.65 -20.26
C GLN A 523 -16.58 7.06 -19.66
N HIS A 524 -16.04 7.29 -18.45
CA HIS A 524 -16.15 8.54 -17.72
C HIS A 524 -15.51 9.71 -18.50
N PRO A 525 -16.07 10.93 -18.47
CA PRO A 525 -15.49 12.08 -19.18
C PRO A 525 -14.03 12.39 -18.83
N PHE A 526 -13.57 11.99 -17.63
CA PHE A 526 -12.15 12.07 -17.26
C PHE A 526 -11.24 11.09 -18.03
N VAL A 527 -11.72 9.88 -18.29
CA VAL A 527 -10.92 8.77 -18.84
C VAL A 527 -11.07 8.66 -20.36
N LYS A 528 -12.23 9.09 -20.85
CA LYS A 528 -12.60 9.11 -22.26
C LYS A 528 -12.10 10.40 -22.90
N GLU A 529 -11.03 10.28 -23.68
CA GLU A 529 -10.55 11.37 -24.54
C GLU A 529 -11.71 11.97 -25.36
N PRO A 530 -11.77 13.31 -25.51
CA PRO A 530 -12.77 13.94 -26.36
C PRO A 530 -12.61 13.42 -27.79
N LYS A 531 -13.72 13.19 -28.48
CA LYS A 531 -13.68 12.87 -29.91
C LYS A 531 -13.16 14.09 -30.68
N THR A 532 -11.93 13.98 -31.16
CA THR A 532 -11.35 14.80 -32.23
C THR A 532 -11.99 14.45 -33.56
#